data_AF-A0A519UHN7-F1
#
_entry.id   AF-A0A519UHN7-F1
#
_cell.length_a   1.000
_cell.length_b   1.000
_cell.length_c   1.000
_cell.angle_alpha   90.00
_cell.angle_beta   90.00
_cell.angle_gamma   90.00
#
_symmetry.space_group_name_H-M   'P 1'
#
loop_
_entity.id
_entity.type
_entity.pdbx_description
1 polymer ?
#
loop_
_entity_poly.entity_id
_entity_poly.type
_entity_poly.pdbx_seq_one_letter_code
_entity_poly.pdbx_strand_id
1 'polypeptide(L)'
;VFIPASLLNNEWTSFQWQIVPAEAWLSVLYLIVMGSLAGYSAYVWLLSVRPVTQVSTHVYVNPLVAVLLGVLFAGEHMSGLQVLGLGVILVSVLLINLSKYRQRKINAGGSAVKQDEIELAVDRKVVVCGDSV
;
A
#
# COMPACT_ATOMS: atom_id res chain seq x y z
N VAL A 1 -16.94 11.99 -14.02
CA VAL A 1 -18.12 11.20 -14.49
C VAL A 1 -19.33 11.40 -13.59
N PHE A 2 -19.21 11.24 -12.27
CA PHE A 2 -20.32 11.43 -11.32
C PHE A 2 -21.01 12.80 -11.38
N ILE A 3 -20.25 13.90 -11.46
CA ILE A 3 -20.81 15.26 -11.48
C ILE A 3 -21.68 15.53 -12.74
N PRO A 4 -21.20 15.31 -13.98
CA PRO A 4 -22.04 15.52 -15.17
C PRO A 4 -23.23 14.54 -15.26
N ALA A 5 -23.07 13.29 -14.80
CA ALA A 5 -24.19 12.33 -14.77
C ALA A 5 -25.28 12.75 -13.76
N SER A 6 -24.89 13.22 -12.58
CA SER A 6 -25.82 13.68 -11.55
C SER A 6 -26.52 15.00 -11.93
N LEU A 7 -25.85 15.88 -12.67
CA LEU A 7 -26.47 17.09 -13.25
C LEU A 7 -27.53 16.75 -14.31
N LEU A 8 -27.33 15.72 -15.13
CA LEU A 8 -28.30 15.27 -16.14
C LEU A 8 -29.52 14.57 -15.51
N ASN A 9 -29.34 13.90 -14.37
CA ASN A 9 -30.42 13.16 -13.67
C ASN A 9 -31.23 14.01 -12.67
N ASN A 10 -30.91 15.30 -12.48
CA ASN A 10 -31.62 16.22 -11.58
C ASN A 10 -31.73 15.75 -10.10
N GLU A 11 -30.89 14.82 -9.68
CA GLU A 11 -30.90 14.18 -8.34
C GLU A 11 -30.71 15.18 -7.19
N TRP A 12 -30.01 16.29 -7.48
CA TRP A 12 -29.77 17.41 -6.57
C TRP A 12 -31.05 18.02 -5.99
N THR A 13 -32.16 17.94 -6.73
CA THR A 13 -33.44 18.53 -6.33
C THR A 13 -34.25 17.64 -5.38
N SER A 14 -33.99 16.33 -5.35
CA SER A 14 -34.67 15.38 -4.45
C SER A 14 -33.87 15.04 -3.19
N PHE A 15 -32.68 15.61 -3.00
CA PHE A 15 -31.86 15.33 -1.82
C PHE A 15 -32.41 16.06 -0.58
N GLN A 16 -33.20 15.34 0.21
CA GLN A 16 -33.80 15.85 1.44
C GLN A 16 -32.86 15.66 2.64
N TRP A 17 -32.17 16.74 3.03
CA TRP A 17 -31.27 16.78 4.19
C TRP A 17 -31.93 16.33 5.50
N GLN A 18 -33.25 16.54 5.64
CA GLN A 18 -34.04 16.13 6.81
C GLN A 18 -34.24 14.61 6.94
N ILE A 19 -34.15 13.84 5.86
CA ILE A 19 -34.37 12.39 5.89
C ILE A 19 -33.10 11.64 6.31
N VAL A 20 -31.95 12.30 6.34
CA VAL A 20 -30.69 11.64 6.68
C VAL A 20 -30.68 11.26 8.17
N PRO A 21 -30.62 9.97 8.50
CA PRO A 21 -30.67 9.49 9.88
C PRO A 21 -29.42 9.93 10.68
N ALA A 22 -29.56 10.10 12.00
CA ALA A 22 -28.48 10.52 12.87
C ALA A 22 -27.31 9.52 12.88
N GLU A 23 -27.62 8.23 12.68
CA GLU A 23 -26.64 7.15 12.56
C GLU A 23 -25.70 7.35 11.35
N ALA A 24 -26.19 7.92 10.25
CA ALA A 24 -25.36 8.20 9.07
C ALA A 24 -24.32 9.29 9.38
N TRP A 25 -24.72 10.35 10.08
CA TRP A 25 -23.81 11.40 10.53
C TRP A 25 -22.77 10.88 11.52
N LEU A 26 -23.18 10.02 12.46
CA LEU A 26 -22.25 9.38 13.40
C LEU A 26 -21.27 8.44 12.69
N SER A 27 -21.71 7.73 11.65
CA SER A 27 -20.83 6.87 10.83
C SER A 27 -19.76 7.68 10.10
N VAL A 28 -20.13 8.83 9.54
CA VAL A 28 -19.18 9.76 8.91
C VAL A 28 -18.18 10.28 9.95
N LEU A 29 -18.66 10.70 11.12
CA LEU A 29 -17.79 11.17 12.20
C LEU A 29 -16.83 10.07 12.67
N TYR A 30 -17.31 8.84 12.84
CA TYR A 30 -16.50 7.69 13.21
C TYR A 30 -15.38 7.43 12.18
N LEU A 31 -15.70 7.47 10.89
CA LEU A 31 -14.70 7.31 9.83
C LEU A 31 -13.67 8.43 9.81
N ILE A 32 -14.09 9.68 10.05
CA ILE A 32 -13.17 10.82 10.15
C ILE A 32 -12.18 10.60 11.31
N VAL A 33 -12.67 10.24 12.49
CA VAL A 33 -11.83 10.13 13.69
C VAL A 33 -10.96 8.87 13.65
N MET A 34 -11.57 7.70 13.48
CA MET A 34 -10.85 6.42 13.56
C MET A 34 -10.17 6.05 12.24
N GLY A 35 -10.85 6.24 11.11
CA GLY A 35 -10.32 5.88 9.80
C GLY A 35 -9.22 6.83 9.33
N SER A 36 -9.43 8.14 9.50
CA SER A 36 -8.48 9.16 9.04
C SER A 36 -7.53 9.64 10.13
N LEU A 37 -8.03 10.30 11.19
CA LEU A 37 -7.14 10.94 12.17
C LEU A 37 -6.26 9.92 12.88
N ALA A 38 -6.85 8.88 13.49
CA ALA A 38 -6.09 7.87 14.21
C ALA A 38 -5.16 7.07 13.28
N GLY A 39 -5.65 6.68 12.09
CA GLY A 39 -4.84 5.98 11.08
C GLY A 39 -3.65 6.80 10.59
N TYR A 40 -3.85 8.08 10.29
CA TYR A 40 -2.79 8.98 9.86
C TYR A 40 -1.80 9.31 10.99
N SER A 41 -2.28 9.54 12.21
CA SER A 41 -1.42 9.75 13.38
C SER A 41 -0.54 8.53 13.66
N ALA A 42 -1.09 7.32 13.57
CA ALA A 42 -0.30 6.09 13.70
C ALA A 42 0.76 5.96 12.60
N TYR A 43 0.43 6.34 11.36
CA TYR A 43 1.38 6.38 10.25
C TYR A 43 2.54 7.36 10.52
N VAL A 44 2.24 8.58 10.95
CA VAL A 44 3.26 9.59 11.28
C VAL A 44 4.14 9.13 12.45
N TRP A 45 3.54 8.54 13.49
CA TRP A 45 4.29 7.98 14.61
C TRP A 45 5.23 6.85 14.17
N LEU A 46 4.76 5.94 13.31
CA LEU A 46 5.56 4.84 12.79
C LEU A 46 6.76 5.34 11.96
N LEU A 47 6.58 6.42 11.20
CA LEU A 47 7.65 7.07 10.45
C LEU A 47 8.73 7.68 11.34
N SER A 48 8.38 8.12 12.55
CA SER A 48 9.34 8.65 13.53
C SER A 48 10.17 7.56 14.22
N VAL A 49 9.69 6.31 14.26
CA VAL A 49 10.32 5.22 15.03
C VAL A 49 11.10 4.22 14.15
N ARG A 50 10.85 4.17 12.83
CA ARG A 50 11.52 3.22 11.91
C ARG A 50 11.95 3.87 10.59
N PRO A 51 13.12 3.49 10.01
CA PRO A 51 13.61 4.04 8.75
C PRO A 51 12.67 3.74 7.57
N VAL A 52 12.40 4.79 6.79
CA VAL A 52 11.37 4.93 5.75
C VAL A 52 11.43 3.90 4.61
N THR A 53 12.58 3.23 4.43
CA THR A 53 12.82 2.24 3.37
C THR A 53 12.02 0.93 3.54
N GLN A 54 11.54 0.61 4.75
CA GLN A 54 10.65 -0.53 5.00
C GLN A 54 9.16 -0.23 4.68
N VAL A 55 8.76 1.04 4.69
CA VAL A 55 7.36 1.50 4.57
C VAL A 55 6.77 1.27 3.17
N SER A 56 7.61 1.29 2.13
CA SER A 56 7.17 1.00 0.74
C SER A 56 6.67 -0.44 0.56
N THR A 57 7.09 -1.39 1.42
CA THR A 57 6.60 -2.77 1.36
C THR A 57 5.18 -2.88 1.95
N HIS A 58 4.82 -2.02 2.92
CA HIS A 58 3.52 -2.04 3.62
C HIS A 58 2.34 -1.73 2.68
N VAL A 59 2.55 -0.89 1.67
CA VAL A 59 1.54 -0.56 0.64
C VAL A 59 1.12 -1.81 -0.16
N TYR A 60 1.96 -2.85 -0.24
CA TYR A 60 1.61 -4.13 -0.87
C TYR A 60 0.94 -5.12 0.08
N VAL A 61 1.11 -4.95 1.39
CA VAL A 61 0.47 -5.79 2.39
C VAL A 61 -0.96 -5.30 2.65
N ASN A 62 -1.23 -4.00 2.48
CA ASN A 62 -2.55 -3.41 2.74
C ASN A 62 -3.69 -4.03 1.88
N PRO A 63 -3.51 -4.27 0.56
CA PRO A 63 -4.49 -5.01 -0.23
C PRO A 63 -4.69 -6.45 0.26
N LEU A 64 -3.64 -7.12 0.75
CA LEU A 64 -3.73 -8.47 1.27
C LEU A 64 -4.55 -8.54 2.56
N VAL A 65 -4.32 -7.60 3.49
CA VAL A 65 -5.03 -7.50 4.77
C VAL A 65 -6.50 -7.14 4.56
N ALA A 66 -6.78 -6.18 3.67
CA ALA A 66 -8.15 -5.79 3.32
C ALA A 66 -8.95 -6.97 2.76
N VAL A 67 -8.32 -7.78 1.90
CA VAL A 67 -8.97 -8.97 1.34
C VAL A 67 -9.17 -10.05 2.40
N LEU A 68 -8.16 -10.38 3.21
CA LEU A 68 -8.28 -11.38 4.29
C LEU A 68 -9.40 -11.03 5.28
N LEU A 69 -9.46 -9.77 5.71
CA LEU A 69 -10.53 -9.28 6.58
C LEU A 69 -11.89 -9.32 5.87
N GLY A 70 -11.94 -8.99 4.58
CA GLY A 70 -13.14 -9.10 3.76
C GLY A 70 -13.70 -10.52 3.71
N VAL A 71 -12.85 -11.54 3.51
CA VAL A 71 -13.29 -12.96 3.49
C VAL A 71 -13.76 -13.44 4.85
N LEU A 72 -13.07 -13.05 5.92
CA LEU A 72 -13.36 -13.53 7.28
C LEU A 72 -14.60 -12.88 7.88
N PHE A 73 -14.86 -11.59 7.59
CA PHE A 73 -16.00 -10.86 8.15
C PHE A 73 -17.26 -10.92 7.28
N ALA A 74 -17.16 -11.08 5.96
CA ALA A 74 -18.31 -11.07 5.06
C ALA A 74 -19.07 -12.40 5.03
N GLY A 75 -19.20 -13.09 6.16
CA GLY A 75 -19.84 -14.41 6.35
C GLY A 75 -21.35 -14.51 5.99
N GLU A 76 -21.84 -13.70 5.06
CA GLU A 76 -23.09 -13.91 4.34
C GLU A 76 -22.86 -14.90 3.19
N HIS A 77 -23.92 -15.58 2.73
CA HIS A 77 -23.85 -16.58 1.65
C HIS A 77 -23.30 -15.96 0.35
N MET A 78 -21.98 -16.01 0.20
CA MET A 78 -21.28 -15.44 -0.95
C MET A 78 -21.78 -16.11 -2.23
N SER A 79 -22.37 -15.32 -3.13
CA SER A 79 -22.65 -15.77 -4.49
C SER A 79 -21.33 -16.22 -5.15
N GLY A 80 -21.37 -17.28 -5.96
CA GLY A 80 -20.15 -17.81 -6.60
C GLY A 80 -19.35 -16.76 -7.39
N LEU A 81 -20.02 -15.69 -7.85
CA LEU A 81 -19.39 -14.56 -8.53
C LEU A 81 -18.54 -13.68 -7.61
N GLN A 82 -18.95 -13.50 -6.34
CA GLN A 82 -18.16 -12.78 -5.32
C GLN A 82 -16.90 -13.57 -4.96
N VAL A 83 -17.00 -14.90 -4.87
CA VAL A 83 -15.85 -15.79 -4.63
C VAL A 83 -14.85 -15.74 -5.79
N LEU A 84 -15.33 -15.71 -7.04
CA LEU A 84 -14.47 -15.54 -8.21
C LEU A 84 -13.78 -14.17 -8.22
N GLY A 85 -14.52 -13.09 -7.96
CA GLY A 85 -13.95 -11.73 -7.86
C GLY A 85 -12.86 -11.63 -6.80
N LEU A 86 -13.12 -12.24 -5.64
CA LEU A 86 -12.16 -12.38 -4.55
C LEU A 86 -10.88 -13.12 -4.99
N GLY A 87 -11.03 -14.26 -5.66
CA GLY A 87 -9.91 -15.05 -6.17
C GLY A 87 -9.03 -14.25 -7.14
N VAL A 88 -9.64 -13.52 -8.08
CA VAL A 88 -8.93 -12.69 -9.07
C VAL A 88 -8.12 -11.58 -8.39
N ILE A 89 -8.69 -10.91 -7.39
CA ILE A 89 -8.00 -9.85 -6.63
C ILE A 89 -6.81 -10.44 -5.86
N LEU A 90 -6.99 -11.57 -5.16
CA LEU A 90 -5.91 -12.24 -4.43
C LEU A 90 -4.75 -12.65 -5.35
N VAL A 91 -5.06 -13.27 -6.48
CA VAL A 91 -4.05 -13.69 -7.47
C VAL A 91 -3.28 -12.48 -8.00
N SER A 92 -3.99 -11.39 -8.32
CA SER A 92 -3.38 -10.16 -8.84
C SER A 92 -2.40 -9.53 -7.84
N VAL A 93 -2.80 -9.40 -6.57
CA VAL A 93 -1.96 -8.84 -5.50
C VAL A 93 -0.75 -9.73 -5.23
N LEU A 94 -0.94 -11.05 -5.17
CA LEU A 94 0.15 -12.00 -4.96
C LEU A 94 1.20 -11.94 -6.07
N LEU A 95 0.76 -11.83 -7.33
CA LEU A 95 1.65 -11.73 -8.50
C LEU A 95 2.55 -10.48 -8.43
N ILE A 96 1.98 -9.34 -8.04
CA ILE A 96 2.69 -8.07 -7.88
C ILE A 96 3.71 -8.14 -6.75
N ASN A 97 3.34 -8.74 -5.62
CA ASN A 97 4.22 -8.88 -4.46
C ASN A 97 5.44 -9.77 -4.78
N LEU A 98 5.22 -10.93 -5.42
CA LEU A 98 6.29 -11.85 -5.82
C LEU A 98 7.28 -11.20 -6.81
N SER A 99 6.77 -10.42 -7.76
CA SER A 99 7.60 -9.73 -8.76
C SER A 99 8.55 -8.73 -8.09
N LYS A 100 8.07 -7.97 -7.10
CA LYS A 100 8.90 -7.01 -6.35
C LYS A 100 9.94 -7.67 -5.45
N TYR A 101 9.64 -8.83 -4.86
CA TYR A 101 10.62 -9.57 -4.06
C TYR A 101 11.80 -10.02 -4.91
N ARG A 102 11.54 -10.50 -6.14
CA ARG A 102 12.56 -10.90 -7.10
C ARG A 102 13.41 -9.72 -7.57
N GLN A 103 12.81 -8.56 -7.84
CA GLN A 103 13.55 -7.37 -8.26
C GLN A 103 14.43 -6.78 -7.15
N ARG A 104 13.99 -6.81 -5.89
CA ARG A 104 14.84 -6.38 -4.75
C ARG A 104 16.09 -7.24 -4.62
N LYS A 105 15.98 -8.56 -4.82
CA LYS A 105 17.13 -9.47 -4.75
C LYS A 105 18.16 -9.19 -5.85
N ILE A 106 17.70 -8.88 -7.06
CA ILE A 106 18.56 -8.52 -8.20
C ILE A 106 19.25 -7.17 -7.96
N ASN A 107 18.50 -6.15 -7.50
CA ASN A 107 19.06 -4.82 -7.25
C ASN A 107 20.00 -4.80 -6.03
N ALA A 108 19.69 -5.52 -4.96
CA ALA A 108 20.56 -5.65 -3.79
C ALA A 108 21.86 -6.41 -4.12
N GLY A 109 21.77 -7.47 -4.94
CA GLY A 109 22.96 -8.15 -5.45
C GLY A 109 23.83 -7.26 -6.33
N GLY A 110 23.23 -6.44 -7.19
CA GLY A 110 23.97 -5.49 -8.03
C GLY A 110 24.65 -4.36 -7.25
N SER A 111 24.06 -3.89 -6.15
CA SER A 111 24.69 -2.89 -5.26
C SER A 111 25.83 -3.46 -4.43
N ALA A 112 25.73 -4.71 -3.97
CA ALA A 112 26.83 -5.39 -3.27
C ALA A 112 28.03 -5.62 -4.20
N VAL A 113 27.78 -6.09 -5.43
CA VAL A 113 28.84 -6.31 -6.43
C VAL A 113 29.57 -5.02 -6.81
N LYS A 114 28.85 -3.88 -6.92
CA LYS A 114 29.50 -2.58 -7.17
C LYS A 114 30.36 -2.09 -6.02
N GLN A 115 29.98 -2.40 -4.77
CA GLN A 115 30.75 -2.00 -3.60
C GLN A 115 32.08 -2.79 -3.54
N ASP A 116 32.02 -4.10 -3.78
CA ASP A 116 33.21 -4.97 -3.86
C ASP A 116 34.15 -4.55 -4.99
N GLU A 117 33.62 -4.14 -6.17
CA GLU A 117 34.44 -3.66 -7.29
C GLU A 117 35.15 -2.34 -6.96
N ILE A 118 34.48 -1.41 -6.26
CA ILE A 118 35.07 -0.14 -5.81
C ILE A 118 36.16 -0.40 -4.76
N GLU A 119 35.92 -1.30 -3.80
CA GLU A 119 36.89 -1.66 -2.76
C GLU A 119 38.14 -2.32 -3.38
N LEU A 120 37.95 -3.23 -4.33
CA LEU A 120 39.03 -3.89 -5.09
C LEU A 120 39.79 -2.92 -6.01
N ALA A 121 39.14 -1.85 -6.49
CA ALA A 121 39.78 -0.80 -7.27
C ALA A 121 40.59 0.18 -6.40
N VAL A 122 40.10 0.47 -5.20
CA VAL A 122 40.82 1.31 -4.21
C VAL A 122 42.05 0.57 -3.69
N ASP A 123 41.93 -0.70 -3.35
CA ASP A 123 43.05 -1.52 -2.85
C ASP A 123 44.19 -1.62 -3.88
N ARG A 124 43.83 -1.82 -5.15
CA ARG A 124 44.80 -1.78 -6.26
C ARG A 124 45.50 -0.44 -6.40
N LYS A 125 44.80 0.67 -6.19
CA LYS A 125 45.38 2.01 -6.25
C LYS A 125 46.34 2.26 -5.08
N VAL A 126 46.01 1.79 -3.88
CA VAL A 126 46.85 1.91 -2.68
C VAL A 126 48.15 1.13 -2.85
N VAL A 127 48.09 -0.11 -3.35
CA VAL A 127 49.28 -0.93 -3.63
C VAL A 127 50.20 -0.24 -4.64
N VAL A 128 49.66 0.28 -5.75
CA VAL A 128 50.47 0.95 -6.79
C VAL A 128 51.10 2.26 -6.29
N CYS A 129 50.44 3.01 -5.41
CA CYS A 129 51.02 4.21 -4.80
C CYS A 129 52.06 3.91 -3.72
N GLY A 130 51.97 2.76 -3.04
CA GLY A 130 52.93 2.34 -2.01
C GLY A 130 54.30 1.93 -2.56
N ASP A 131 54.35 1.40 -3.78
CA ASP A 131 55.60 0.97 -4.43
C ASP A 131 56.37 2.12 -5.12
N SER A 132 55.86 3.36 -5.04
CA SER A 132 56.47 4.57 -5.65
C SER A 132 57.16 5.50 -4.64
N VAL A 133 57.41 5.05 -3.41
CA VAL A 133 58.12 5.79 -2.33
C VAL A 133 59.41 5.07 -1.95
#